data_AF-A0A7J7JD99-F1
#
_entry.id   AF-A0A7J7JD99-F1
#
_cell.length_a   1.000
_cell.length_b   1.000
_cell.length_c   1.000
_cell.angle_alpha   90.00
_cell.angle_beta   90.00
_cell.angle_gamma   90.00
#
_symmetry.space_group_name_H-M   'P 1'
#
loop_
_entity.id
_entity.type
_entity.pdbx_description
1 polymer ?
#
loop_
_entity_poly.entity_id
_entity_poly.type
_entity_poly.pdbx_seq_one_letter_code
_entity_poly.pdbx_strand_id
1 'polypeptide(L)'
;MLMAAYSHIPHPSDSERLRNYLPRNPIHTPSYYPQTQPAHNDTVEFFQRLSTEALFFIFYYMEGTKAQYLAAKALKKQSWRFHTKYMMWFQRHDEPRTITDEYEQGTYIYFDYEKWGQRRKEGFTFEYRYLEDRDLN
;
A
#
# COMPACT_ATOMS: atom_id res chain seq x y z
N MET A 1 25.07 -19.64 31.70
CA MET A 1 23.92 -19.71 30.76
C MET A 1 23.19 -18.37 30.66
N LEU A 2 22.74 -17.76 31.76
CA LEU A 2 21.99 -16.48 31.72
C LEU A 2 22.76 -15.32 31.07
N MET A 3 24.02 -15.09 31.45
CA MET A 3 24.84 -14.00 30.88
C MET A 3 25.04 -14.14 29.37
N ALA A 4 25.24 -15.37 28.88
CA ALA A 4 25.41 -15.64 27.45
C ALA A 4 24.12 -15.35 26.65
N ALA A 5 22.96 -15.69 27.22
CA ALA A 5 21.66 -15.36 26.63
C ALA A 5 21.39 -13.85 26.65
N TYR A 6 21.76 -13.16 27.73
CA TYR A 6 21.61 -11.71 27.85
C TYR A 6 22.43 -10.94 26.79
N SER A 7 23.62 -11.42 26.44
CA SER A 7 24.42 -10.81 25.36
C SER A 7 23.83 -11.00 23.95
N HIS A 8 22.84 -11.89 23.78
CA HIS A 8 22.23 -12.24 22.49
C HIS A 8 20.70 -12.29 22.60
N ILE A 9 20.12 -11.26 23.23
CA ILE A 9 18.66 -11.16 23.35
C ILE A 9 18.02 -11.17 21.96
N PRO A 10 16.91 -11.92 21.75
CA PRO A 10 16.19 -11.94 20.48
C PRO A 10 15.84 -10.53 20.01
N HIS A 11 16.09 -10.26 18.74
CA HIS A 11 15.70 -9.01 18.12
C HIS A 11 14.21 -9.07 17.74
N PRO A 12 13.46 -7.95 17.73
CA PRO A 12 12.05 -7.95 17.31
C PRO A 12 11.78 -8.57 15.93
N SER A 13 12.77 -8.56 15.02
CA SER A 13 12.65 -9.22 13.71
C SER A 13 12.56 -10.74 13.78
N ASP A 14 13.08 -11.36 14.86
CA ASP A 14 13.18 -12.82 14.98
C ASP A 14 11.80 -13.47 15.12
N SER A 15 10.78 -12.68 15.45
CA SER A 15 9.37 -13.11 15.58
C SER A 15 8.46 -12.58 14.46
N GLU A 16 8.98 -11.78 13.52
CA GLU A 16 8.20 -11.20 12.42
C GLU A 16 8.53 -11.87 11.09
N ARG A 17 7.61 -11.76 10.11
CA ARG A 17 7.96 -12.11 8.73
C ARG A 17 9.06 -11.17 8.22
N LEU A 18 9.93 -11.69 7.36
CA LEU A 18 11.00 -10.91 6.76
C LEU A 18 10.45 -9.67 6.04
N ARG A 19 11.03 -8.51 6.31
CA ARG A 19 10.70 -7.24 5.65
C ARG A 19 11.81 -6.89 4.67
N ASN A 20 11.53 -7.04 3.37
CA ASN A 20 12.55 -6.86 2.33
C ASN A 20 13.03 -5.41 2.18
N TYR A 21 12.11 -4.45 2.29
CA TYR A 21 12.42 -3.04 2.02
C TYR A 21 12.63 -2.19 3.27
N LEU A 22 11.88 -2.47 4.34
CA LEU A 22 11.90 -1.70 5.57
C LEU A 22 12.21 -2.61 6.77
N PRO A 23 13.45 -3.12 6.88
CA PRO A 23 13.87 -3.91 8.03
C PRO A 23 13.87 -3.05 9.30
N ARG A 24 13.56 -3.67 10.45
CA ARG A 24 13.68 -2.99 11.74
C ARG A 24 15.15 -2.73 12.03
N ASN A 25 15.52 -1.46 12.22
CA ASN A 25 16.86 -1.03 12.60
C ASN A 25 16.78 -0.11 13.84
N PRO A 26 16.77 -0.66 15.06
CA PRO A 26 16.74 0.14 16.29
C PRO A 26 18.01 0.98 16.42
N ILE A 27 17.83 2.29 16.59
CA ILE A 27 18.91 3.24 16.85
C ILE A 27 18.54 4.13 18.04
N HIS A 28 19.55 4.64 18.75
CA HIS A 28 19.32 5.63 19.80
C HIS A 28 18.94 6.97 19.17
N THR A 29 17.67 7.35 19.31
CA THR A 29 17.18 8.67 18.90
C THR A 29 17.15 9.62 20.10
N PRO A 30 17.44 10.92 19.91
CA PRO A 30 17.32 11.90 21.00
C PRO A 30 15.92 11.96 21.60
N SER A 31 15.83 12.15 22.92
CA SER A 31 14.57 12.09 23.68
C SER A 31 13.54 13.17 23.31
N TYR A 32 13.96 14.25 22.66
CA TYR A 32 13.08 15.31 22.20
C TYR A 32 12.34 14.95 20.89
N TYR A 33 12.71 13.88 20.19
CA TYR A 33 11.92 13.33 19.08
C TYR A 33 10.81 12.41 19.59
N PRO A 34 9.71 12.24 18.82
CA PRO A 34 8.67 11.27 19.15
C PRO A 34 9.24 9.85 19.32
N GLN A 35 9.11 9.30 20.52
CA GLN A 35 9.60 7.95 20.87
C GLN A 35 8.54 6.87 20.63
N THR A 36 7.27 7.27 20.54
CA THR A 36 6.13 6.38 20.31
C THR A 36 5.29 6.86 19.14
N GLN A 37 4.57 5.93 18.52
CA GLN A 37 3.65 6.25 17.44
C GLN A 37 2.44 7.07 17.97
N PRO A 38 1.81 7.90 17.11
CA PRO A 38 0.57 8.59 17.47
C PRO A 38 -0.55 7.61 17.85
N ALA A 39 -1.44 8.02 18.76
CA ALA A 39 -2.61 7.24 19.11
C ALA A 39 -3.55 7.03 17.90
N HIS A 40 -4.22 5.88 17.87
CA HIS A 40 -5.22 5.51 16.84
C HIS A 40 -4.70 5.50 15.39
N ASN A 41 -3.39 5.32 15.21
CA ASN A 41 -2.76 5.25 13.89
C ASN A 41 -3.04 3.96 13.10
N ASP A 42 -3.77 3.00 13.69
CA ASP A 42 -4.08 1.70 13.10
C ASP A 42 -5.54 1.58 12.61
N THR A 43 -6.22 2.72 12.49
CA THR A 43 -7.61 2.85 12.03
C THR A 43 -7.67 3.17 10.53
N VAL A 44 -8.76 2.79 9.84
CA VAL A 44 -8.93 3.15 8.41
C VAL A 44 -9.06 4.67 8.26
N GLU A 45 -9.68 5.32 9.23
CA GLU A 45 -9.91 6.77 9.29
C GLU A 45 -8.60 7.54 9.33
N PHE A 46 -7.58 7.03 10.03
CA PHE A 46 -6.23 7.58 10.01
C PHE A 46 -5.62 7.49 8.60
N PHE A 47 -5.70 6.31 7.97
CA PHE A 47 -5.16 6.09 6.62
C PHE A 47 -5.86 6.94 5.56
N GLN A 48 -7.16 7.21 5.69
CA GLN A 48 -7.89 8.09 4.78
C GLN A 48 -7.40 9.54 4.79
N ARG A 49 -6.69 9.98 5.84
CA ARG A 49 -6.09 11.32 5.95
C ARG A 49 -4.71 11.40 5.31
N LEU A 50 -4.10 10.26 4.97
CA LEU A 50 -2.80 10.22 4.30
C LEU A 50 -2.93 10.62 2.83
N SER A 51 -1.85 11.15 2.26
CA SER A 51 -1.77 11.39 0.81
C SER A 51 -1.79 10.06 0.06
N THR A 52 -2.24 10.08 -1.21
CA THR A 52 -2.22 8.88 -2.06
C THR A 52 -0.81 8.32 -2.21
N GLU A 53 0.21 9.18 -2.32
CA GLU A 53 1.62 8.76 -2.37
C GLU A 53 2.03 7.96 -1.11
N ALA A 54 1.65 8.43 0.09
CA ALA A 54 1.94 7.70 1.32
C ALA A 54 1.20 6.35 1.37
N LEU A 55 -0.03 6.28 0.86
CA LEU A 55 -0.77 5.03 0.73
C LEU A 55 -0.11 4.07 -0.25
N PHE A 56 0.38 4.54 -1.40
CA PHE A 56 1.15 3.73 -2.34
C PHE A 56 2.47 3.26 -1.74
N PHE A 57 3.17 4.10 -0.98
CA PHE A 57 4.37 3.73 -0.24
C PHE A 57 4.10 2.56 0.70
N ILE A 58 3.07 2.66 1.53
CA ILE A 58 2.69 1.59 2.44
C ILE A 58 2.30 0.33 1.65
N PHE A 59 1.57 0.48 0.54
CA PHE A 59 1.12 -0.65 -0.26
C PHE A 59 2.27 -1.46 -0.87
N TYR A 60 3.27 -0.81 -1.45
CA TYR A 60 4.38 -1.49 -2.14
C TYR A 60 5.53 -1.89 -1.21
N TYR A 61 5.82 -1.11 -0.15
CA TYR A 61 6.99 -1.34 0.70
C TYR A 61 6.68 -2.04 2.02
N MET A 62 5.41 -2.19 2.40
CA MET A 62 4.98 -2.89 3.62
C MET A 62 4.11 -4.11 3.30
N GLU A 63 4.49 -4.85 2.26
CA GLU A 63 3.76 -6.04 1.79
C GLU A 63 3.50 -7.07 2.90
N GLY A 64 2.30 -7.64 2.92
CA GLY A 64 1.89 -8.67 3.85
C GLY A 64 1.58 -8.18 5.28
N THR A 65 1.47 -6.86 5.49
CA THR A 65 1.17 -6.26 6.80
C THR A 65 -0.26 -5.73 6.91
N LYS A 66 -0.74 -5.55 8.15
CA LYS A 66 -2.01 -4.83 8.42
C LYS A 66 -2.01 -3.42 7.79
N ALA A 67 -0.85 -2.76 7.73
CA ALA A 67 -0.73 -1.44 7.13
C ALA A 67 -1.01 -1.45 5.62
N GLN A 68 -0.50 -2.43 4.87
CA GLN A 68 -0.82 -2.59 3.44
C GLN A 68 -2.34 -2.76 3.24
N TYR A 69 -3.00 -3.58 4.06
CA TYR A 69 -4.44 -3.78 4.00
C TYR A 69 -5.23 -2.48 4.27
N LEU A 70 -4.83 -1.71 5.30
CA LEU A 70 -5.46 -0.42 5.61
C LEU A 70 -5.23 0.60 4.49
N ALA A 71 -4.04 0.61 3.88
CA ALA A 71 -3.74 1.46 2.75
C ALA A 71 -4.59 1.12 1.52
N ALA A 72 -4.72 -0.17 1.19
CA ALA A 72 -5.59 -0.63 0.11
C ALA A 72 -7.07 -0.25 0.38
N LYS A 73 -7.55 -0.40 1.61
CA LYS A 73 -8.89 0.06 2.00
C LYS A 73 -9.09 1.55 1.80
N ALA A 74 -8.13 2.37 2.21
CA ALA A 74 -8.19 3.81 2.04
C ALA A 74 -8.16 4.20 0.55
N LEU A 75 -7.30 3.58 -0.26
CA LEU A 75 -7.23 3.76 -1.72
C LEU A 75 -8.56 3.40 -2.40
N LYS A 76 -9.17 2.25 -2.06
CA LYS A 76 -10.48 1.83 -2.57
C LYS A 76 -11.59 2.84 -2.24
N LYS A 77 -11.60 3.37 -1.01
CA LYS A 77 -12.52 4.45 -0.58
C LYS A 77 -12.28 5.76 -1.32
N GLN A 78 -11.05 6.00 -1.78
CA GLN A 78 -10.68 7.13 -2.66
C GLN A 78 -10.85 6.79 -4.16
N SER A 79 -11.67 5.79 -4.51
CA SER A 79 -11.98 5.38 -5.88
C SER A 79 -10.79 4.87 -6.71
N TRP A 80 -9.72 4.40 -6.07
CA TRP A 80 -8.67 3.65 -6.74
C TRP A 80 -9.05 2.17 -6.86
N ARG A 81 -8.60 1.52 -7.93
CA ARG A 81 -8.78 0.09 -8.20
C ARG A 81 -7.45 -0.54 -8.56
N PHE A 82 -7.13 -1.67 -7.96
CA PHE A 82 -5.89 -2.38 -8.25
C PHE A 82 -6.06 -3.30 -9.46
N HIS A 83 -5.12 -3.20 -10.39
CA HIS A 83 -5.07 -4.02 -11.60
C HIS A 83 -4.05 -5.16 -11.40
N THR A 84 -4.53 -6.40 -11.24
CA THR A 84 -3.70 -7.54 -10.81
C THR A 84 -2.56 -7.90 -11.79
N LYS A 85 -2.77 -7.72 -13.11
CA LYS A 85 -1.70 -7.95 -14.11
C LYS A 85 -0.56 -6.94 -14.05
N TYR A 86 -0.88 -5.65 -13.95
CA TYR A 86 0.12 -4.58 -13.93
C TYR A 86 0.66 -4.31 -12.53
N MET A 87 -0.04 -4.82 -11.51
CA MET A 87 0.24 -4.56 -10.10
C MET A 87 0.29 -3.06 -9.81
N MET A 88 -0.64 -2.30 -10.40
CA MET A 88 -0.74 -0.85 -10.27
C MET A 88 -2.17 -0.44 -9.91
N TRP A 89 -2.27 0.70 -9.24
CA TRP A 89 -3.55 1.31 -8.90
C TRP A 89 -3.97 2.30 -9.99
N PHE A 90 -5.23 2.22 -10.39
CA PHE A 90 -5.85 3.08 -11.39
C PHE A 90 -7.05 3.82 -10.79
N GLN A 91 -7.27 5.04 -11.25
CA GLN A 91 -8.46 5.83 -10.96
C GLN A 91 -8.95 6.45 -12.28
N ARG A 92 -10.27 6.45 -12.50
CA ARG A 92 -10.87 7.10 -13.67
C ARG A 92 -10.55 8.60 -13.61
N HIS A 93 -10.00 9.14 -14.69
CA HIS A 93 -9.78 10.59 -14.84
C HIS A 93 -11.06 11.29 -15.30
N ASP A 94 -11.81 10.63 -16.17
CA ASP A 94 -13.11 11.01 -16.69
C ASP A 94 -14.02 9.78 -16.80
N GLU A 95 -15.29 9.99 -17.14
CA GLU A 95 -16.21 8.89 -17.40
C GLU A 95 -15.72 8.05 -18.60
N PRO A 96 -15.63 6.72 -18.48
CA PRO A 96 -15.10 5.88 -19.55
C PRO A 96 -16.00 5.97 -20.79
N ARG A 97 -15.35 5.98 -21.96
CA ARG A 97 -16.03 6.06 -23.27
C ARG A 97 -16.80 4.79 -23.60
N THR A 98 -16.38 3.66 -23.04
CA THR A 98 -16.99 2.35 -23.28
C THR A 98 -16.99 1.56 -21.99
N ILE A 99 -18.14 0.97 -21.66
CA ILE A 99 -18.31 0.03 -20.56
C ILE A 99 -19.04 -1.18 -21.13
N THR A 100 -18.48 -2.35 -20.92
CA THR A 100 -19.04 -3.67 -21.27
C THR A 100 -19.05 -4.55 -20.04
N ASP A 101 -19.51 -5.79 -20.15
CA ASP A 101 -19.46 -6.75 -19.04
C ASP A 101 -18.03 -7.30 -18.82
N GLU A 102 -17.14 -7.17 -19.81
CA GLU A 102 -15.78 -7.70 -19.76
C GLU A 102 -14.72 -6.64 -19.44
N TYR A 103 -14.94 -5.40 -19.86
CA TYR A 103 -13.98 -4.31 -19.71
C TYR A 103 -14.63 -2.92 -19.72
N GLU A 104 -13.85 -1.94 -19.27
CA GLU A 104 -14.09 -0.52 -19.52
C GLU A 104 -12.91 0.13 -20.25
N GLN A 105 -13.17 1.12 -21.09
CA GLN A 105 -12.14 1.87 -21.81
C GLN A 105 -12.33 3.38 -21.61
N GLY A 106 -11.27 4.07 -21.21
CA GLY A 106 -11.34 5.50 -20.88
C GLY A 106 -9.99 6.13 -20.59
N THR A 107 -10.01 7.34 -20.04
CA THR A 107 -8.80 7.99 -19.51
C THR A 107 -8.63 7.63 -18.05
N TYR A 108 -7.44 7.16 -17.68
CA TYR A 108 -7.11 6.85 -16.29
C TYR A 108 -5.89 7.64 -15.84
N ILE A 109 -5.86 7.93 -14.55
CA ILE A 109 -4.60 8.15 -13.85
C ILE A 109 -4.20 6.86 -13.15
N TYR A 110 -2.91 6.58 -13.11
CA TYR A 110 -2.35 5.44 -12.42
C TYR A 110 -1.08 5.84 -11.68
N PHE A 111 -0.71 5.05 -10.67
CA PHE A 111 0.55 5.22 -9.97
C PHE A 111 1.60 4.24 -10.51
N ASP A 112 2.62 4.79 -11.16
CA ASP A 112 3.78 4.07 -11.68
C ASP A 112 4.77 3.86 -10.54
N TYR A 113 4.89 2.62 -10.06
CA TYR A 113 5.82 2.30 -8.96
C TYR A 113 7.28 2.29 -9.39
N GLU A 114 7.59 2.11 -10.68
CA GLU A 114 8.97 2.12 -11.18
C GLU A 114 9.50 3.54 -11.30
N LYS A 115 8.65 4.48 -11.75
CA LYS A 115 8.97 5.91 -11.84
C LYS A 115 8.57 6.70 -10.60
N TRP A 116 7.96 6.05 -9.62
CA TRP A 116 7.46 6.61 -8.38
C TRP A 116 6.62 7.88 -8.59
N GLY A 117 5.51 7.77 -9.31
CA GLY A 117 4.66 8.94 -9.55
C GLY A 117 3.37 8.66 -10.32
N GLN A 118 2.46 9.63 -10.25
CA GLN A 118 1.22 9.57 -11.01
C GLN A 118 1.47 9.85 -12.50
N ARG A 119 0.76 9.09 -13.34
CA ARG A 119 0.79 9.17 -14.80
C ARG A 119 -0.63 9.12 -15.33
N ARG A 120 -0.86 9.79 -16.46
CA ARG A 120 -2.13 9.76 -17.18
C ARG A 120 -2.01 8.85 -18.39
N LYS A 121 -3.04 8.05 -18.66
CA LYS A 121 -3.14 7.17 -19.83
C LYS A 121 -4.51 7.31 -20.49
N GLU A 122 -4.50 7.74 -21.74
CA GLU A 122 -5.71 7.85 -22.56
C GLU A 122 -5.99 6.52 -23.28
N GLY A 123 -7.28 6.23 -23.52
CA GLY A 123 -7.71 5.04 -24.25
C GLY A 123 -7.32 3.71 -23.58
N PHE A 124 -7.07 3.72 -22.27
CA PHE A 124 -6.72 2.53 -21.53
C PHE A 124 -7.92 1.61 -21.38
N THR A 125 -7.74 0.34 -21.74
CA THR A 125 -8.72 -0.73 -21.52
C THR A 125 -8.43 -1.42 -20.19
N PHE A 126 -9.31 -1.23 -19.21
CA PHE A 126 -9.29 -1.96 -17.95
C PHE A 126 -10.18 -3.20 -18.10
N GLU A 127 -9.56 -4.37 -18.25
CA GLU A 127 -10.30 -5.64 -18.31
C GLU A 127 -10.67 -6.11 -16.90
N TYR A 128 -11.95 -6.40 -16.64
CA TYR A 128 -12.42 -6.76 -15.29
C TYR A 128 -11.88 -8.11 -14.80
N ARG A 129 -11.37 -8.96 -15.69
CA ARG A 129 -10.60 -10.16 -15.30
C ARG A 129 -9.36 -9.85 -14.48
N TYR A 130 -8.86 -8.61 -14.52
CA TYR A 130 -7.72 -8.15 -13.75
C TYR A 130 -8.11 -7.22 -12.59
N LEU A 131 -9.41 -7.09 -12.29
CA LEU A 131 -9.88 -6.38 -11.11
C LEU A 131 -9.73 -7.28 -9.88
N GLU A 132 -9.08 -6.77 -8.84
CA GLU A 132 -8.78 -7.47 -7.59
C GLU A 132 -9.96 -8.15 -6.87
N ASP A 133 -11.20 -7.70 -7.11
CA ASP A 133 -12.41 -8.18 -6.41
C ASP A 133 -13.23 -9.21 -7.22
N ARG A 134 -12.76 -9.67 -8.39
CA ARG A 134 -13.55 -10.59 -9.24
C ARG A 134 -13.79 -11.96 -8.60
N ASP A 135 -12.82 -12.47 -7.85
CA ASP A 135 -12.89 -13.82 -7.28
C ASP A 135 -13.51 -13.85 -5.86
N LEU A 136 -14.08 -12.72 -5.41
CA LEU A 136 -14.71 -12.56 -4.07
C LEU A 136 -16.24 -12.49 -4.13
N ASN A 137 -16.86 -12.68 -5.29
CA ASN A 137 -18.32 -12.72 -5.50
C ASN A 137 -18.77 -14.10 -5.99
#